data_AF-A0A397G761-F1
#
_entry.id   AF-A0A397G761-F1
#
_cell.length_a   1.000
_cell.length_b   1.000
_cell.length_c   1.000
_cell.angle_alpha   90.00
_cell.angle_beta   90.00
_cell.angle_gamma   90.00
#
_symmetry.space_group_name_H-M   'P 1'
#
loop_
_entity.id
_entity.type
_entity.pdbx_description
1 polymer ?
#
loop_
_entity_poly.entity_id
_entity_poly.type
_entity_poly.pdbx_seq_one_letter_code
_entity_poly.pdbx_strand_id
1 'polypeptide(L)'
;MKPVPIPRIEDMCKRFVSNFLSENLSSLPYDLSHAKDWKESDDKLEEVTLKILETLRYVWCNPAFRSEFVGTMNEGTYVNNIIVSLINACLFNNQFGESAFITTFERQSVASADRRGDGKVGRRPDIMFISKEDDKYYELMYAECSRIICTKQKEEDDDIKLWRECNDGLFWTQKSRRLEKEQFGIIGIQVAGCRLSLNVLIRDELEIHQYYKIHETEIPIRYSNDPSILADFIYTLLLFRNTLIVNMSLLHSVHDRRSNRNLDSSTVTSPPPNS
;
A
#
# COMPACT_ATOMS: atom_id res chain seq x y z
N MET A 1 11.45 -42.68 9.80
CA MET A 1 11.16 -42.48 11.24
C MET A 1 10.86 -41.00 11.44
N LYS A 2 9.73 -40.63 12.05
CA LYS A 2 9.39 -39.22 12.30
C LYS A 2 9.82 -38.86 13.74
N PRO A 3 10.40 -37.67 13.98
CA PRO A 3 10.65 -37.20 15.33
C PRO A 3 9.35 -37.11 16.13
N VAL A 4 9.42 -37.37 17.43
CA VAL A 4 8.28 -37.23 18.34
C VAL A 4 7.93 -35.73 18.46
N PRO A 5 6.64 -35.34 18.39
CA PRO A 5 6.23 -33.96 18.62
C PRO A 5 6.68 -33.44 19.98
N ILE A 6 7.11 -32.17 20.04
CA ILE A 6 7.53 -31.52 21.28
C ILE A 6 6.28 -30.88 21.92
N PRO A 7 5.78 -31.36 23.07
CA PRO A 7 4.51 -30.87 23.65
C PRO A 7 4.50 -29.37 23.92
N ARG A 8 5.65 -28.79 24.28
CA ARG A 8 5.81 -27.34 24.47
C ARG A 8 5.52 -26.53 23.20
N ILE A 9 5.86 -27.05 22.03
CA ILE A 9 5.57 -26.39 20.75
C ILE A 9 4.06 -26.41 20.49
N GLU A 10 3.40 -27.54 20.77
CA GLU A 10 1.94 -27.64 20.65
C GLU A 10 1.21 -26.64 21.55
N ASP A 11 1.67 -26.48 22.79
CA ASP A 11 1.15 -25.47 23.71
C ASP A 11 1.36 -24.03 23.20
N MET A 12 2.54 -23.73 22.64
CA MET A 12 2.80 -22.43 22.00
C MET A 12 1.86 -22.18 20.82
N CYS A 13 1.62 -23.18 19.97
CA CYS A 13 0.68 -23.09 18.86
C CYS A 13 -0.75 -22.85 19.35
N LYS A 14 -1.20 -23.54 20.40
CA LYS A 14 -2.53 -23.33 21.00
C LYS A 14 -2.70 -21.91 21.52
N ARG A 15 -1.69 -21.39 22.24
CA ARG A 15 -1.69 -20.00 22.73
C ARG A 15 -1.67 -18.98 21.62
N PHE A 16 -0.91 -19.23 20.55
CA PHE A 16 -0.91 -18.35 19.38
C PHE A 16 -2.30 -18.26 18.75
N VAL A 17 -2.95 -19.40 18.50
CA VAL A 17 -4.30 -19.44 17.91
C VAL A 17 -5.33 -18.77 18.82
N SER A 18 -5.27 -18.97 20.15
CA SER A 18 -6.23 -18.34 21.07
C SER A 18 -6.09 -16.81 21.12
N ASN A 19 -4.88 -16.29 21.02
CA ASN A 19 -4.62 -14.85 21.09
C ASN A 19 -4.95 -14.12 19.78
N PHE A 20 -4.93 -14.82 18.65
CA PHE A 20 -5.18 -14.23 17.33
C PHE A 20 -6.63 -13.70 17.18
N LEU A 21 -7.58 -14.25 17.93
CA LEU A 21 -9.00 -13.88 17.83
C LEU A 21 -9.36 -12.58 18.60
N SER A 22 -8.45 -11.99 19.35
CA SER A 22 -8.74 -10.90 20.30
C SER A 22 -8.31 -9.49 19.88
N GLU A 23 -7.74 -9.32 18.68
CA GLU A 23 -7.35 -7.98 18.21
C GLU A 23 -8.59 -7.22 17.72
N ASN A 24 -9.14 -6.39 18.62
CA ASN A 24 -10.05 -5.31 18.23
C ASN A 24 -9.26 -4.31 17.38
N LEU A 25 -9.40 -4.42 16.06
CA LEU A 25 -8.93 -3.42 15.12
C LEU A 25 -9.55 -2.07 15.50
N SER A 26 -8.72 -1.08 15.83
CA SER A 26 -9.21 0.29 15.95
C SER A 26 -9.71 0.75 14.58
N SER A 27 -10.92 1.30 14.57
CA SER A 27 -11.53 1.84 13.35
C SER A 27 -10.71 3.02 12.83
N LEU A 28 -10.42 3.03 11.54
CA LEU A 28 -9.80 4.14 10.85
C LEU A 28 -10.63 5.43 11.05
N PRO A 29 -10.03 6.56 11.47
CA PRO A 29 -10.73 7.84 11.54
C PRO A 29 -11.21 8.30 10.16
N TYR A 30 -12.34 9.01 10.12
CA TYR A 30 -12.87 9.63 8.90
C TYR A 30 -12.28 11.02 8.66
N ASP A 31 -12.28 11.45 7.40
CA ASP A 31 -11.98 12.81 6.93
C ASP A 31 -10.56 13.30 7.29
N LEU A 32 -9.58 12.40 7.30
CA LEU A 32 -8.18 12.80 7.40
C LEU A 32 -7.73 13.57 6.15
N SER A 33 -6.78 14.48 6.32
CA SER A 33 -6.18 15.27 5.23
C SER A 33 -4.65 15.25 5.29
N HIS A 34 -4.00 15.51 4.16
CA HIS A 34 -2.54 15.63 4.09
C HIS A 34 -2.08 16.99 4.63
N ALA A 35 -1.97 17.13 5.95
CA ALA A 35 -1.63 18.40 6.63
C ALA A 35 -0.18 18.45 7.15
N LYS A 36 0.73 17.67 6.56
CA LYS A 36 2.16 17.55 6.94
C LYS A 36 2.40 17.08 8.39
N ASP A 37 1.42 16.40 8.95
CA ASP A 37 1.43 15.80 10.28
C ASP A 37 1.35 14.27 10.20
N TRP A 38 1.85 13.61 11.24
CA TRP A 38 1.71 12.17 11.42
C TRP A 38 0.32 11.82 11.94
N LYS A 39 -0.35 10.86 11.31
CA LYS A 39 -1.71 10.43 11.67
C LYS A 39 -1.75 9.39 12.79
N GLU A 40 -0.59 8.84 13.14
CA GLU A 40 -0.42 7.90 14.23
C GLU A 40 0.47 8.52 15.32
N SER A 41 0.30 8.06 16.56
CA SER A 41 1.10 8.51 17.70
C SER A 41 2.57 8.08 17.60
N ASP A 42 3.44 8.76 18.32
CA ASP A 42 4.87 8.40 18.40
C ASP A 42 5.07 6.93 18.81
N ASP A 43 4.34 6.45 19.83
CA ASP A 43 4.38 5.04 20.26
C ASP A 43 4.07 4.07 19.11
N LYS A 44 3.11 4.44 18.25
CA LYS A 44 2.71 3.61 17.11
C LYS A 44 3.75 3.63 16.00
N LEU A 45 4.31 4.80 15.72
CA LEU A 45 5.39 4.95 14.75
C LEU A 45 6.66 4.20 15.21
N GLU A 46 6.95 4.20 16.51
CA GLU A 46 8.03 3.41 17.12
C GLU A 46 7.78 1.91 16.96
N GLU A 47 6.57 1.42 17.26
CA GLU A 47 6.19 0.01 17.08
C GLU A 47 6.42 -0.45 15.63
N VAL A 48 5.92 0.32 14.65
CA VAL A 48 6.08 0.03 13.22
C VAL A 48 7.56 0.08 12.82
N THR A 49 8.31 1.06 13.33
CA THR A 49 9.76 1.19 13.09
C THR A 49 10.52 -0.02 13.60
N LEU A 50 10.24 -0.49 14.81
CA LEU A 50 10.85 -1.70 15.37
C LEU A 50 10.54 -2.92 14.50
N LYS A 51 9.33 -3.01 13.93
CA LYS A 51 8.97 -4.11 13.03
C LYS A 51 9.73 -4.07 11.70
N ILE A 52 9.91 -2.88 11.13
CA ILE A 52 10.72 -2.66 9.93
C ILE A 52 12.18 -3.05 10.21
N LEU A 53 12.75 -2.60 11.33
CA LEU A 53 14.11 -2.92 11.74
C LEU A 53 14.33 -4.42 11.97
N GLU A 54 13.36 -5.10 12.62
CA GLU A 54 13.39 -6.56 12.78
C GLU A 54 13.41 -7.26 11.42
N THR A 55 12.60 -6.80 10.47
CA THR A 55 12.55 -7.34 9.11
C THR A 55 13.87 -7.12 8.36
N LEU A 56 14.45 -5.93 8.45
CA LEU A 56 15.76 -5.62 7.88
C LEU A 56 16.87 -6.50 8.46
N ARG A 57 16.81 -6.81 9.75
CA ARG A 57 17.76 -7.75 10.37
C ARG A 57 17.71 -9.12 9.69
N TYR A 58 16.54 -9.65 9.38
CA TYR A 58 16.43 -10.91 8.63
C TYR A 58 16.96 -10.79 7.20
N VAL A 59 16.71 -9.66 6.53
CA VAL A 59 17.26 -9.37 5.19
C VAL A 59 18.80 -9.37 5.23
N TRP A 60 19.41 -8.68 6.19
CA TRP A 60 20.87 -8.61 6.33
C TRP A 60 21.51 -9.96 6.68
N CYS A 61 20.79 -10.81 7.42
CA CYS A 61 21.26 -12.15 7.74
C CYS A 61 21.10 -13.14 6.58
N ASN A 62 20.32 -12.82 5.55
CA ASN A 62 20.05 -13.74 4.44
C ASN A 62 21.26 -13.81 3.48
N PRO A 63 21.89 -14.99 3.31
CA PRO A 63 23.06 -15.15 2.45
C PRO A 63 22.83 -14.77 0.99
N ALA A 64 21.59 -14.84 0.49
CA ALA A 64 21.26 -14.50 -0.89
C ALA A 64 21.63 -13.05 -1.26
N PHE A 65 21.65 -12.14 -0.28
CA PHE A 65 21.94 -10.71 -0.51
C PHE A 65 23.41 -10.34 -0.30
N ARG A 66 24.28 -11.33 -0.05
CA ARG A 66 25.74 -11.13 0.00
C ARG A 66 26.28 -10.74 -1.39
N SER A 67 27.43 -10.08 -1.40
CA SER A 67 28.10 -9.59 -2.63
C SER A 67 28.32 -10.68 -3.66
N GLU A 68 28.60 -11.91 -3.22
CA GLU A 68 28.82 -13.07 -4.08
C GLU A 68 27.60 -13.47 -4.90
N PHE A 69 26.38 -13.38 -4.33
CA PHE A 69 25.17 -13.90 -4.94
C PHE A 69 24.30 -12.83 -5.61
N VAL A 70 24.52 -11.55 -5.28
CA VAL A 70 23.64 -10.44 -5.70
C VAL A 70 23.42 -10.37 -7.22
N GLY A 71 24.48 -10.64 -8.01
CA GLY A 71 24.42 -10.59 -9.47
C GLY A 71 23.68 -11.76 -10.12
N THR A 72 23.42 -12.82 -9.34
CA THR A 72 22.72 -14.02 -9.81
C THR A 72 21.23 -14.02 -9.46
N MET A 73 20.78 -13.07 -8.64
CA MET A 73 19.38 -13.03 -8.19
C MET A 73 18.45 -12.56 -9.30
N ASN A 74 17.31 -13.23 -9.39
CA ASN A 74 16.20 -12.76 -10.20
C ASN A 74 15.39 -11.68 -9.47
N GLU A 75 14.59 -10.98 -10.25
CA GLU A 75 13.72 -9.88 -9.80
C GLU A 75 12.74 -10.34 -8.72
N GLY A 76 12.04 -11.45 -8.94
CA GLY A 76 11.06 -11.98 -8.00
C GLY A 76 11.63 -12.31 -6.62
N THR A 77 12.87 -12.81 -6.54
CA THR A 77 13.55 -13.06 -5.26
C THR A 77 13.81 -11.76 -4.51
N TYR A 78 14.28 -10.72 -5.20
CA TYR A 78 14.52 -9.43 -4.58
C TYR A 78 13.21 -8.79 -4.09
N VAL A 79 12.19 -8.78 -4.94
CA VAL A 79 10.89 -8.19 -4.62
C VAL A 79 10.22 -8.91 -3.45
N ASN A 80 10.09 -10.24 -3.49
CA ASN A 80 9.36 -10.97 -2.45
C ASN A 80 10.09 -10.96 -1.10
N ASN A 81 11.41 -11.16 -1.11
CA ASN A 81 12.16 -11.32 0.14
C ASN A 81 12.54 -10.00 0.79
N ILE A 82 12.56 -8.90 0.03
CA ILE A 82 12.92 -7.57 0.56
C ILE A 82 11.73 -6.64 0.47
N ILE A 83 11.31 -6.26 -0.73
CA ILE A 83 10.34 -5.17 -0.93
C ILE A 83 8.99 -5.51 -0.29
N VAL A 84 8.43 -6.68 -0.61
CA VAL A 84 7.15 -7.15 -0.07
C VAL A 84 7.23 -7.33 1.45
N SER A 85 8.35 -7.86 1.95
CA SER A 85 8.55 -8.06 3.39
C SER A 85 8.61 -6.73 4.15
N LEU A 86 9.27 -5.72 3.59
CA LEU A 86 9.36 -4.39 4.19
C LEU A 86 8.04 -3.62 4.10
N ILE A 87 7.31 -3.73 2.98
CA ILE A 87 5.95 -3.18 2.87
C ILE A 87 5.03 -3.83 3.91
N ASN A 88 5.06 -5.17 4.07
CA ASN A 88 4.27 -5.85 5.10
C ASN A 88 4.65 -5.39 6.52
N ALA A 89 5.94 -5.22 6.81
CA ALA A 89 6.41 -4.71 8.09
C ALA A 89 5.93 -3.28 8.34
N CYS A 90 5.98 -2.44 7.31
CA CYS A 90 5.47 -1.07 7.34
C CYS A 90 3.95 -1.03 7.55
N LEU A 91 3.21 -1.98 6.98
CA LEU A 91 1.77 -2.11 7.15
C LEU A 91 1.37 -2.92 8.39
N PHE A 92 2.33 -3.30 9.24
CA PHE A 92 2.04 -4.08 10.45
C PHE A 92 1.05 -3.35 11.37
N ASN A 93 0.08 -4.10 11.92
CA ASN A 93 -0.89 -3.60 12.90
C ASN A 93 -1.51 -2.26 12.46
N ASN A 94 -1.98 -2.20 11.20
CA ASN A 94 -2.63 -1.02 10.62
C ASN A 94 -4.13 -1.01 10.92
N GLN A 95 -4.75 0.16 10.76
CA GLN A 95 -6.18 0.38 11.03
C GLN A 95 -7.09 0.01 9.83
N PHE A 96 -6.55 -0.60 8.78
CA PHE A 96 -7.32 -0.98 7.59
C PHE A 96 -8.11 -2.28 7.80
N GLY A 97 -7.70 -3.11 8.76
CA GLY A 97 -8.35 -4.38 9.04
C GLY A 97 -8.30 -5.38 7.88
N GLU A 98 -9.25 -6.31 7.85
CA GLU A 98 -9.29 -7.38 6.84
C GLU A 98 -9.74 -6.91 5.44
N SER A 99 -10.20 -5.66 5.32
CA SER A 99 -10.67 -5.13 4.03
C SER A 99 -9.52 -4.73 3.11
N ALA A 100 -8.29 -4.57 3.62
CA ALA A 100 -7.16 -4.14 2.81
C ALA A 100 -5.97 -5.10 2.88
N PHE A 101 -5.33 -5.32 1.74
CA PHE A 101 -4.23 -6.27 1.61
C PHE A 101 -3.32 -5.92 0.43
N ILE A 102 -2.08 -6.40 0.49
CA ILE A 102 -1.19 -6.34 -0.67
C ILE A 102 -1.34 -7.60 -1.53
N THR A 103 -1.12 -7.45 -2.82
CA THR A 103 -1.00 -8.55 -3.77
C THR A 103 0.28 -8.40 -4.55
N THR A 104 0.85 -9.51 -5.01
CA THR A 104 2.05 -9.53 -5.84
C THR A 104 1.74 -10.18 -7.19
N PHE A 105 2.64 -9.98 -8.18
CA PHE A 105 2.87 -10.63 -9.51
C PHE A 105 1.74 -11.40 -10.24
N GLU A 106 0.89 -12.12 -9.52
CA GLU A 106 -0.17 -12.98 -10.02
C GLU A 106 -1.48 -12.22 -10.28
N ARG A 107 -1.76 -11.16 -9.52
CA ARG A 107 -3.02 -10.43 -9.65
C ARG A 107 -2.97 -9.40 -10.78
N GLN A 108 -4.02 -9.39 -11.59
CA GLN A 108 -4.22 -8.36 -12.61
C GLN A 108 -4.94 -7.15 -12.01
N SER A 109 -4.51 -5.96 -12.40
CA SER A 109 -5.18 -4.71 -12.06
C SER A 109 -6.56 -4.66 -12.72
N VAL A 110 -7.59 -4.51 -11.88
CA VAL A 110 -8.97 -4.26 -12.29
C VAL A 110 -9.09 -2.88 -12.93
N ALA A 111 -8.39 -1.88 -12.38
CA ALA A 111 -8.42 -0.53 -12.91
C ALA A 111 -7.85 -0.45 -14.33
N SER A 112 -6.75 -1.15 -14.59
CA SER A 112 -6.15 -1.24 -15.92
C SER A 112 -7.00 -2.07 -16.88
N ALA A 113 -7.65 -3.15 -16.40
CA ALA A 113 -8.59 -3.93 -17.20
C ALA A 113 -9.80 -3.08 -17.65
N ASP A 114 -10.45 -2.34 -16.75
CA ASP A 114 -11.58 -1.45 -17.06
C ASP A 114 -11.22 -0.45 -18.16
N ARG A 115 -10.03 0.15 -18.08
CA ARG A 115 -9.59 1.14 -19.07
C ARG A 115 -9.27 0.54 -20.43
N ARG A 116 -8.71 -0.67 -20.46
CA ARG A 116 -8.37 -1.37 -21.70
C ARG A 116 -9.61 -1.82 -22.48
N GLY A 117 -10.72 -2.02 -21.77
CA GLY A 117 -12.03 -2.41 -22.30
C GLY A 117 -12.28 -3.92 -22.24
N ASP A 118 -13.54 -4.30 -22.46
CA ASP A 118 -14.03 -5.67 -22.29
C ASP A 118 -13.22 -6.71 -23.06
N GLY A 119 -12.94 -7.83 -22.40
CA GLY A 119 -12.18 -8.95 -22.96
C GLY A 119 -10.67 -8.74 -23.00
N LYS A 120 -10.14 -7.57 -22.58
CA LYS A 120 -8.70 -7.34 -22.47
C LYS A 120 -8.17 -7.61 -21.07
N VAL A 121 -6.98 -8.19 -21.04
CA VAL A 121 -6.25 -8.52 -19.82
C VAL A 121 -5.68 -7.25 -19.21
N GLY A 122 -5.97 -7.01 -17.93
CA GLY A 122 -5.38 -5.94 -17.14
C GLY A 122 -3.87 -6.10 -17.02
N ARG A 123 -3.18 -5.01 -16.71
CA ARG A 123 -1.74 -5.08 -16.44
C ARG A 123 -1.47 -5.75 -15.10
N ARG A 124 -0.23 -6.17 -14.91
CA ARG A 124 0.25 -6.83 -13.69
C ARG A 124 1.41 -6.01 -13.12
N PRO A 125 1.11 -5.12 -12.16
CA PRO A 125 2.11 -4.50 -11.31
C PRO A 125 2.78 -5.56 -10.45
N ASP A 126 4.02 -5.32 -10.03
CA ASP A 126 4.75 -6.28 -9.19
C ASP A 126 4.13 -6.40 -7.80
N ILE A 127 3.64 -5.27 -7.27
CA ILE A 127 2.90 -5.18 -6.02
C ILE A 127 1.72 -4.22 -6.20
N MET A 128 0.58 -4.56 -5.61
CA MET A 128 -0.55 -3.65 -5.46
C MET A 128 -1.05 -3.65 -4.03
N PHE A 129 -1.40 -2.49 -3.48
CA PHE A 129 -2.24 -2.41 -2.28
C PHE A 129 -3.69 -2.22 -2.69
N ILE A 130 -4.56 -3.07 -2.17
CA ILE A 130 -5.98 -3.12 -2.53
C ILE A 130 -6.79 -2.93 -1.27
N SER A 131 -7.80 -2.06 -1.31
CA SER A 131 -8.88 -2.03 -0.33
C SER A 131 -10.19 -2.52 -0.92
N LYS A 132 -10.93 -3.33 -0.16
CA LYS A 132 -12.28 -3.78 -0.48
C LYS A 132 -13.29 -2.90 0.25
N GLU A 133 -13.97 -2.03 -0.47
CA GLU A 133 -15.05 -1.19 0.06
C GLU A 133 -16.35 -1.44 -0.71
N ASP A 134 -17.45 -1.74 -0.01
CA ASP A 134 -18.77 -1.98 -0.62
C ASP A 134 -18.73 -3.02 -1.77
N ASP A 135 -18.06 -4.16 -1.54
CA ASP A 135 -17.83 -5.22 -2.53
C ASP A 135 -17.05 -4.80 -3.80
N LYS A 136 -16.43 -3.62 -3.78
CA LYS A 136 -15.51 -3.17 -4.84
C LYS A 136 -14.08 -3.14 -4.35
N TYR A 137 -13.17 -3.49 -5.25
CA TYR A 137 -11.73 -3.38 -5.03
C TYR A 137 -11.20 -2.05 -5.57
N TYR A 138 -10.50 -1.31 -4.71
CA TYR A 138 -9.81 -0.07 -5.01
C TYR A 138 -8.31 -0.30 -4.90
N GLU A 139 -7.58 -0.01 -5.97
CA GLU A 139 -6.14 -0.18 -6.06
C GLU A 139 -5.47 1.15 -5.70
N LEU A 140 -4.97 1.28 -4.46
CA LEU A 140 -4.49 2.55 -3.89
C LEU A 140 -2.98 2.74 -3.99
N MET A 141 -2.23 1.66 -4.20
CA MET A 141 -0.80 1.68 -4.44
C MET A 141 -0.43 0.68 -5.53
N TYR A 142 0.52 1.08 -6.37
CA TYR A 142 1.20 0.22 -7.32
C TYR A 142 2.71 0.27 -7.05
N ALA A 143 3.40 -0.85 -7.24
CA ALA A 143 4.85 -0.88 -7.28
C ALA A 143 5.37 -1.57 -8.54
N GLU A 144 6.42 -0.98 -9.11
CA GLU A 144 7.22 -1.53 -10.20
C GLU A 144 8.66 -1.63 -9.73
N CYS A 145 9.21 -2.84 -9.78
CA CYS A 145 10.48 -3.18 -9.17
C CYS A 145 11.40 -3.81 -10.21
N SER A 146 12.61 -3.29 -10.27
CA SER A 146 13.69 -3.90 -11.02
C SER A 146 14.53 -4.83 -10.13
N ARG A 147 15.51 -5.50 -10.72
CA ARG A 147 16.57 -6.20 -9.98
C ARG A 147 17.50 -5.20 -9.31
N ILE A 148 18.22 -5.65 -8.29
CA ILE A 148 19.27 -4.86 -7.61
C ILE A 148 20.30 -4.27 -8.60
N ILE A 149 20.64 -5.05 -9.63
CA ILE A 149 21.43 -4.55 -10.77
C ILE A 149 20.45 -4.31 -11.91
N CYS A 150 20.08 -3.04 -12.12
CA CYS A 150 19.20 -2.62 -13.21
C CYS A 150 19.92 -1.73 -14.21
N THR A 151 19.40 -1.67 -15.43
CA THR A 151 19.85 -0.71 -16.45
C THR A 151 19.07 0.59 -16.31
N LYS A 152 19.63 1.69 -16.79
CA LYS A 152 18.92 2.96 -16.84
C LYS A 152 17.64 2.89 -17.69
N GLN A 153 17.68 2.15 -18.79
CA GLN A 153 16.49 1.93 -19.62
C GLN A 153 15.36 1.25 -18.85
N LYS A 154 15.68 0.25 -18.02
CA LYS A 154 14.69 -0.43 -17.17
C LYS A 154 14.09 0.51 -16.13
N GLU A 155 14.89 1.39 -15.53
CA GLU A 155 14.41 2.45 -14.63
C GLU A 155 13.42 3.38 -15.35
N GLU A 156 13.75 3.87 -16.55
CA GLU A 156 12.87 4.75 -17.32
C GLU A 156 11.57 4.04 -17.77
N ASP A 157 11.68 2.80 -18.24
CA ASP A 157 10.53 2.01 -18.68
C ASP A 157 9.57 1.70 -17.53
N ASP A 158 10.09 1.35 -16.36
CA ASP A 158 9.30 1.03 -15.17
C ASP A 158 8.62 2.28 -14.59
N ASP A 159 9.25 3.46 -14.64
CA ASP A 159 8.63 4.73 -14.22
C ASP A 159 7.41 5.07 -15.11
N ILE A 160 7.57 4.95 -16.44
CA ILE A 160 6.45 5.16 -17.39
C ILE A 160 5.34 4.14 -17.17
N LYS A 161 5.70 2.87 -16.90
CA LYS A 161 4.73 1.81 -16.60
C LYS A 161 3.95 2.16 -15.33
N LEU A 162 4.66 2.50 -14.25
CA LEU A 162 4.08 2.84 -12.96
C LEU A 162 3.15 4.05 -13.04
N TRP A 163 3.56 5.12 -13.72
CA TRP A 163 2.71 6.30 -13.93
C TRP A 163 1.39 5.94 -14.59
N ARG A 164 1.42 5.07 -15.61
CA ARG A 164 0.21 4.59 -16.30
C ARG A 164 -0.67 3.77 -15.35
N GLU A 165 -0.12 2.91 -14.50
CA GLU A 165 -0.92 2.16 -13.50
C GLU A 165 -1.58 3.10 -12.49
N CYS A 166 -0.83 4.07 -11.96
CA CYS A 166 -1.36 5.06 -11.02
C CYS A 166 -2.49 5.87 -11.66
N ASN A 167 -2.31 6.30 -12.91
CA ASN A 167 -3.35 6.95 -13.69
C ASN A 167 -4.55 6.05 -13.85
N ASP A 168 -4.30 4.75 -14.03
CA ASP A 168 -5.34 3.76 -14.20
C ASP A 168 -6.22 3.64 -12.95
N GLY A 169 -5.58 3.44 -11.80
CA GLY A 169 -6.22 3.40 -10.48
C GLY A 169 -6.95 4.67 -10.08
N LEU A 170 -6.39 5.85 -10.37
CA LEU A 170 -7.01 7.12 -9.99
C LEU A 170 -8.33 7.30 -10.71
N PHE A 171 -8.37 7.02 -12.02
CA PHE A 171 -9.59 7.07 -12.80
C PHE A 171 -10.64 6.06 -12.34
N TRP A 172 -10.23 4.81 -12.08
CA TRP A 172 -11.14 3.77 -11.58
C TRP A 172 -11.80 4.19 -10.25
N THR A 173 -11.00 4.75 -9.35
CA THR A 173 -11.48 5.23 -8.06
C THR A 173 -12.41 6.44 -8.23
N GLN A 174 -12.05 7.42 -9.06
CA GLN A 174 -12.89 8.60 -9.32
C GLN A 174 -14.21 8.28 -10.03
N LYS A 175 -14.21 7.29 -10.94
CA LYS A 175 -15.40 6.79 -11.63
C LYS A 175 -16.42 6.20 -10.64
N SER A 176 -15.94 5.60 -9.56
CA SER A 176 -16.78 4.92 -8.56
C SER A 176 -17.10 5.79 -7.34
N ARG A 177 -16.17 6.66 -6.92
CA ARG A 177 -16.26 7.57 -5.76
C ARG A 177 -15.89 8.99 -6.20
N ARG A 178 -16.75 9.97 -5.90
CA ARG A 178 -16.45 11.39 -6.17
C ARG A 178 -15.57 11.93 -5.05
N LEU A 179 -14.29 11.60 -5.08
CA LEU A 179 -13.31 12.05 -4.10
C LEU A 179 -12.91 13.50 -4.38
N GLU A 180 -12.65 14.26 -3.32
CA GLU A 180 -12.23 15.65 -3.43
C GLU A 180 -10.89 15.76 -4.18
N LYS A 181 -10.79 16.77 -5.03
CA LYS A 181 -9.58 17.10 -5.78
C LYS A 181 -8.48 17.51 -4.79
N GLU A 182 -7.22 17.38 -5.20
CA GLU A 182 -6.02 17.72 -4.40
C GLU A 182 -5.80 16.91 -3.09
N GLN A 183 -6.83 16.25 -2.54
CA GLN A 183 -6.75 15.52 -1.28
C GLN A 183 -6.44 14.04 -1.45
N PHE A 184 -6.97 13.40 -2.49
CA PHE A 184 -6.77 11.97 -2.74
C PHE A 184 -5.80 11.73 -3.90
N GLY A 185 -4.88 10.78 -3.72
CA GLY A 185 -3.97 10.35 -4.77
C GLY A 185 -3.67 8.86 -4.75
N ILE A 186 -3.13 8.35 -5.85
CA ILE A 186 -2.66 6.97 -5.94
C ILE A 186 -1.16 6.94 -5.70
N ILE A 187 -0.72 6.05 -4.82
CA ILE A 187 0.69 5.89 -4.48
C ILE A 187 1.37 5.06 -5.58
N GLY A 188 2.53 5.52 -6.04
CA GLY A 188 3.42 4.76 -6.91
C GLY A 188 4.77 4.56 -6.23
N ILE A 189 5.21 3.31 -6.10
CA ILE A 189 6.53 2.98 -5.57
C ILE A 189 7.39 2.42 -6.71
N GLN A 190 8.48 3.09 -7.02
CA GLN A 190 9.46 2.57 -7.96
C GLN A 190 10.68 2.04 -7.20
N VAL A 191 11.12 0.84 -7.54
CA VAL A 191 12.39 0.29 -7.06
C VAL A 191 13.35 0.09 -8.22
N ALA A 192 14.36 0.95 -8.32
CA ALA A 192 15.40 0.93 -9.34
C ALA A 192 16.74 0.55 -8.72
N GLY A 193 17.15 -0.72 -8.85
CA GLY A 193 18.32 -1.23 -8.16
C GLY A 193 18.14 -1.23 -6.65
N CYS A 194 18.88 -0.38 -5.94
CA CYS A 194 18.71 -0.12 -4.51
C CYS A 194 18.03 1.22 -4.20
N ARG A 195 17.58 1.98 -5.21
CA ARG A 195 16.84 3.24 -4.99
C ARG A 195 15.35 2.95 -4.90
N LEU A 196 14.69 3.50 -3.89
CA LEU A 196 13.23 3.54 -3.76
C LEU A 196 12.75 4.97 -3.97
N SER A 197 11.89 5.18 -4.97
CA SER A 197 11.15 6.44 -5.15
C SER A 197 9.70 6.26 -4.72
N LEU A 198 9.26 7.07 -3.77
CA LEU A 198 7.87 7.18 -3.35
C LEU A 198 7.22 8.35 -4.09
N ASN A 199 6.21 8.04 -4.90
CA ASN A 199 5.50 9.00 -5.71
C ASN A 199 3.99 8.97 -5.38
N VAL A 200 3.29 10.06 -5.68
CA VAL A 200 1.82 10.10 -5.64
C VAL A 200 1.28 10.80 -6.87
N LEU A 201 0.26 10.19 -7.49
CA LEU A 201 -0.52 10.79 -8.55
C LEU A 201 -1.80 11.41 -7.98
N ILE A 202 -1.96 12.72 -8.13
CA ILE A 202 -3.12 13.49 -7.65
C ILE A 202 -3.83 14.13 -8.84
N ARG A 203 -5.15 14.29 -8.76
CA ARG A 203 -5.90 15.15 -9.68
C ARG A 203 -6.04 16.54 -9.06
N ASP A 204 -5.51 17.55 -9.74
CA ASP A 204 -5.60 18.94 -9.29
C ASP A 204 -6.97 19.59 -9.59
N GLU A 205 -7.16 20.83 -9.15
CA GLU A 205 -8.40 21.59 -9.38
C GLU A 205 -8.76 21.75 -10.87
N LEU A 206 -7.74 21.84 -11.73
CA LEU A 206 -7.87 21.95 -13.19
C LEU A 206 -8.14 20.60 -13.88
N GLU A 207 -8.33 19.54 -13.10
CA GLU A 207 -8.54 18.15 -13.56
C GLU A 207 -7.33 17.54 -14.26
N ILE A 208 -6.16 18.12 -14.06
CA ILE A 208 -4.89 17.61 -14.58
C ILE A 208 -4.33 16.63 -13.56
N HIS A 209 -3.83 15.50 -14.07
CA HIS A 209 -3.16 14.50 -13.23
C HIS A 209 -1.69 14.90 -13.06
N GLN A 210 -1.31 15.17 -11.81
CA GLN A 210 0.03 15.58 -11.42
C GLN A 210 0.73 14.43 -10.70
N TYR A 211 1.93 14.07 -11.15
CA TYR A 211 2.72 12.99 -10.56
C TYR A 211 3.90 13.58 -9.79
N TYR A 212 3.85 13.48 -8.47
CA TYR A 212 4.83 14.07 -7.58
C TYR A 212 5.72 13.00 -6.97
N LYS A 213 7.04 13.19 -7.06
CA LYS A 213 8.01 12.46 -6.25
C LYS A 213 8.03 13.07 -4.86
N ILE A 214 7.56 12.31 -3.87
CA ILE A 214 7.48 12.75 -2.48
C ILE A 214 8.85 12.60 -1.81
N HIS A 215 9.47 11.44 -1.97
CA HIS A 215 10.75 11.13 -1.36
C HIS A 215 11.50 10.07 -2.17
N GLU A 216 12.83 10.10 -2.10
CA GLU A 216 13.69 9.09 -2.69
C GLU A 216 14.78 8.72 -1.69
N THR A 217 15.04 7.42 -1.55
CA THR A 217 15.97 6.89 -0.55
C THR A 217 16.70 5.65 -1.08
N GLU A 218 17.75 5.25 -0.39
CA GLU A 218 18.44 3.98 -0.65
C GLU A 218 17.89 2.88 0.27
N ILE A 219 17.57 1.74 -0.31
CA ILE A 219 17.16 0.54 0.41
C ILE A 219 18.43 -0.08 1.03
N PRO A 220 18.52 -0.19 2.37
CA PRO A 220 19.69 -0.77 3.01
C PRO A 220 19.62 -2.30 2.91
N ILE A 221 19.90 -2.85 1.73
CA ILE A 221 19.88 -4.31 1.48
C ILE A 221 21.01 -5.03 2.23
N ARG A 222 22.08 -4.30 2.53
CA ARG A 222 23.23 -4.78 3.27
C ARG A 222 23.44 -3.94 4.51
N TYR A 223 24.12 -4.54 5.47
CA TYR A 223 24.60 -3.82 6.63
C TYR A 223 25.39 -2.59 6.19
N SER A 224 24.94 -1.43 6.65
CA SER A 224 25.63 -0.16 6.54
C SER A 224 25.99 0.31 7.94
N ASN A 225 27.20 0.85 8.08
CA ASN A 225 27.61 1.53 9.31
C ASN A 225 27.01 2.94 9.43
N ASP A 226 26.33 3.43 8.38
CA ASP A 226 25.74 4.76 8.34
C ASP A 226 24.28 4.73 8.81
N PRO A 227 23.97 5.26 10.02
CA PRO A 227 22.61 5.29 10.54
C PRO A 227 21.69 6.24 9.75
N SER A 228 22.26 7.20 9.01
CA SER A 228 21.46 8.19 8.27
C SER A 228 20.70 7.56 7.11
N ILE A 229 21.34 6.63 6.37
CA ILE A 229 20.69 5.86 5.30
C ILE A 229 19.52 5.06 5.86
N LEU A 230 19.71 4.43 7.02
CA LEU A 230 18.67 3.64 7.67
C LEU A 230 17.51 4.52 8.14
N ALA A 231 17.81 5.67 8.76
CA ALA A 231 16.80 6.62 9.23
C ALA A 231 15.98 7.19 8.06
N ASP A 232 16.64 7.54 6.96
CA ASP A 232 16.00 8.07 5.75
C ASP A 232 15.09 7.04 5.07
N PHE A 233 15.54 5.78 5.03
CA PHE A 233 14.74 4.68 4.52
C PHE A 233 13.49 4.42 5.38
N ILE A 234 13.64 4.40 6.71
CA ILE A 234 12.53 4.24 7.65
C ILE A 234 11.54 5.40 7.50
N TYR A 235 12.04 6.63 7.45
CA TYR A 235 11.21 7.82 7.23
C TYR A 235 10.38 7.70 5.95
N THR A 236 10.98 7.22 4.86
CA THR A 236 10.28 6.99 3.58
C THR A 236 9.14 5.97 3.71
N LEU A 237 9.36 4.87 4.45
CA LEU A 237 8.30 3.87 4.69
C LEU A 237 7.19 4.41 5.59
N LEU A 238 7.54 5.17 6.65
CA LEU A 238 6.53 5.82 7.50
C LEU A 238 5.72 6.84 6.71
N LEU A 239 6.35 7.58 5.80
CA LEU A 239 5.66 8.51 4.91
C LEU A 239 4.68 7.78 3.98
N PHE A 240 5.10 6.66 3.40
CA PHE A 240 4.21 5.77 2.64
C PHE A 240 2.99 5.34 3.47
N ARG A 241 3.20 4.84 4.70
CA ARG A 241 2.11 4.43 5.60
C ARG A 241 1.16 5.58 5.90
N ASN A 242 1.70 6.75 6.24
CA ASN A 242 0.93 7.94 6.57
C ASN A 242 0.06 8.39 5.39
N THR A 243 0.62 8.42 4.18
CA THR A 243 -0.13 8.74 2.96
C THR A 243 -1.25 7.74 2.72
N LEU A 244 -0.98 6.44 2.91
CA LEU A 244 -1.98 5.39 2.71
C LEU A 244 -3.12 5.48 3.74
N ILE A 245 -2.82 5.82 4.99
CA ILE A 245 -3.82 6.07 6.06
C ILE A 245 -4.79 7.17 5.65
N VAL A 246 -4.27 8.31 5.17
CA VAL A 246 -5.10 9.41 4.70
C VAL A 246 -5.94 9.01 3.49
N ASN A 247 -5.34 8.34 2.50
CA ASN A 247 -6.07 7.91 1.30
C ASN A 247 -7.21 6.93 1.62
N MET A 248 -6.97 5.99 2.53
CA MET A 248 -7.99 5.07 3.02
C MET A 248 -9.12 5.81 3.74
N SER A 249 -8.78 6.76 4.61
CA SER A 249 -9.76 7.57 5.35
C SER A 249 -10.66 8.35 4.38
N LEU A 250 -10.06 9.01 3.37
CA LEU A 250 -10.81 9.73 2.34
C LEU A 250 -11.70 8.81 1.50
N LEU A 251 -11.23 7.60 1.18
CA LEU A 251 -12.01 6.62 0.45
C LEU A 251 -13.25 6.18 1.26
N HIS A 252 -13.10 5.97 2.57
CA HIS A 252 -14.18 5.59 3.49
C HIS A 252 -15.20 6.72 3.67
N SER A 253 -14.74 7.95 3.90
CA SER A 253 -15.58 9.12 4.16
C SER A 253 -16.64 9.43 3.09
N VAL A 254 -16.35 9.12 1.82
CA VAL A 254 -17.30 9.42 0.73
C VAL A 254 -18.57 8.56 0.81
N HIS A 255 -18.55 7.43 1.52
CA HIS A 255 -19.73 6.61 1.76
C HIS A 255 -20.73 7.30 2.70
N ASP A 256 -20.29 7.78 3.86
CA ASP A 256 -21.18 8.33 4.89
C ASP A 256 -21.93 9.59 4.43
N ARG A 257 -21.35 10.37 3.52
CA ARG A 257 -22.04 11.53 2.94
C ARG A 257 -23.23 11.13 2.05
N ARG A 258 -23.30 9.90 1.52
CA ARG A 258 -24.44 9.40 0.75
C ARG A 258 -25.51 8.77 1.64
N SER A 259 -25.14 8.05 2.70
CA SER A 259 -26.09 7.44 3.63
C SER A 259 -26.88 8.50 4.41
N ASN A 260 -26.22 9.59 4.83
CA ASN A 260 -26.89 10.70 5.54
C ASN A 260 -27.87 11.49 4.68
N ARG A 261 -27.67 11.60 3.35
CA ARG A 261 -28.63 12.27 2.45
C ARG A 261 -29.96 11.52 2.31
N ASN A 262 -29.98 10.22 2.59
CA ASN A 262 -31.20 9.41 2.52
C ASN A 262 -32.06 9.50 3.80
N LEU A 263 -31.55 10.09 4.88
CA LEU A 263 -32.33 10.35 6.10
C LEU A 263 -33.13 11.66 6.02
N ASP A 264 -32.68 12.64 5.24
CA ASP A 264 -33.37 13.93 5.07
C ASP A 264 -34.43 13.94 3.96
N SER A 265 -34.56 12.85 3.19
CA SER A 265 -35.60 12.67 2.18
C SER A 265 -36.90 12.16 2.80
N SER A 266 -37.50 12.94 3.71
CA SER A 266 -38.88 12.72 4.13
C SER A 266 -39.83 13.34 3.09
N THR A 267 -40.65 12.47 2.51
CA THR A 267 -41.65 12.69 1.46
C THR A 267 -42.57 13.89 1.73
N VAL A 268 -42.55 14.89 0.84
CA VAL A 268 -43.67 15.84 0.70
C VAL A 268 -44.83 15.11 0.04
N THR A 269 -45.81 14.71 0.83
CA THR A 269 -47.09 14.18 0.32
C THR A 269 -47.88 15.30 -0.35
N SER A 270 -48.15 15.16 -1.64
CA SER A 270 -49.09 16.00 -2.39
C SER A 270 -50.53 15.81 -1.87
N PRO A 271 -51.33 16.89 -1.76
CA PRO A 271 -52.69 16.80 -1.22
C PRO A 271 -53.65 16.06 -2.19
N PRO A 272 -54.72 15.43 -1.68
CA PRO A 272 -55.67 14.70 -2.52
C PRO A 272 -56.53 15.64 -3.37
N PRO A 273 -57.02 15.19 -4.54
CA PRO A 273 -57.90 15.98 -5.38
C PRO A 273 -59.29 16.10 -4.74
N ASN A 274 -59.81 17.32 -4.67
CA ASN A 274 -61.16 17.63 -4.21
C ASN A 274 -62.20 16.99 -5.14
N SER A 275 -63.09 16.18 -4.57
CA SER A 275 -64.38 15.77 -5.15
C SER A 275 -65.50 16.60 -4.57
#